data_AF-A0A074WI25-F1
#
_entry.id   AF-A0A074WI25-F1
#
_cell.length_a   1.000
_cell.length_b   1.000
_cell.length_c   1.000
_cell.angle_alpha   90.00
_cell.angle_beta   90.00
_cell.angle_gamma   90.00
#
_symmetry.space_group_name_H-M   'P 1'
#
loop_
_entity.id
_entity.type
_entity.pdbx_description
1 polymer ?
#
loop_
_entity_poly.entity_id
_entity_poly.type
_entity_poly.pdbx_seq_one_letter_code
_entity_poly.pdbx_strand_id
1 'polypeptide(L)'
;MDRKVVDIALQFSPDSTTAALRQEQLGKWWKSTDPTDAAIESGIWNSRPADDEKEVEATPEACDNTPDIIQVAILETVRAHDEVDAALVHSIASQPNVNLTLYQSGARYGSEKIFHAFGLNYTGPLNPDDFMGTDKHTTIPDFLVLTTSELALRQAPKRLEALLAQGKTRLICIVHHADHWAEEERKADIRPWVDANMIEFWTLSPHTAAFLSNTIAAWDSNADEPWDNPPAPPIRVFVPIFPIDTAVNTTATEQESQDLSFAMQGDYDPHRRDYKHIFERLGNFLAAAEGERNVSMHLLGQGQRPSVPENVASHVFFDQSLSYIDFYGLLAKVSAVLPGFASPEYLDRKASSSVPAALIAGTPLVADRRLLAAYAYVEEESVWLQEDGENEFDVVGRMLSASAEQRAEKSEHAKANAERIIQGNIRRVGEWFGEGIVNLYCSGGSEEEEED
;
A
#
# COMPACT_ATOMS: atom_id res chain seq x y z
N MET A 1 42.25 -22.97 -14.04
CA MET A 1 42.28 -21.97 -12.96
C MET A 1 40.86 -21.49 -12.79
N ASP A 2 40.12 -22.21 -11.96
CA ASP A 2 38.70 -21.96 -11.69
C ASP A 2 38.56 -20.85 -10.64
N ARG A 3 37.73 -19.85 -10.93
CA ARG A 3 37.23 -18.90 -9.93
C ARG A 3 35.79 -19.29 -9.59
N LYS A 4 35.61 -19.77 -8.35
CA LYS A 4 34.29 -19.90 -7.71
C LYS A 4 33.77 -18.52 -7.36
N VAL A 5 32.53 -18.22 -7.75
CA VAL A 5 31.70 -17.16 -7.20
C VAL A 5 31.05 -17.71 -5.94
N VAL A 6 31.10 -16.98 -4.83
CA VAL A 6 30.46 -17.31 -3.57
C VAL A 6 29.27 -16.38 -3.42
N ASP A 7 28.06 -16.93 -3.55
CA ASP A 7 26.83 -16.28 -3.12
C ASP A 7 26.69 -16.45 -1.61
N ILE A 8 26.59 -15.34 -0.87
CA ILE A 8 26.28 -15.34 0.56
C ILE A 8 24.78 -15.05 0.70
N ALA A 9 24.00 -16.11 0.90
CA ALA A 9 22.62 -16.01 1.37
C ALA A 9 22.64 -15.83 2.89
N LEU A 10 22.21 -14.66 3.38
CA LEU A 10 21.96 -14.43 4.80
C LEU A 10 20.61 -15.06 5.17
N GLN A 11 20.65 -16.24 5.81
CA GLN A 11 19.51 -16.84 6.49
C GLN A 11 19.37 -16.21 7.88
N PHE A 12 18.28 -15.49 8.12
CA PHE A 12 17.86 -15.08 9.46
C PHE A 12 16.91 -16.13 10.02
N SER A 13 17.28 -16.72 11.17
CA SER A 13 16.39 -17.58 11.97
C SER A 13 15.88 -16.77 13.16
N PRO A 14 14.56 -16.56 13.32
CA PRO A 14 14.04 -15.85 14.48
C PRO A 14 14.02 -16.76 15.71
N ASP A 15 14.65 -16.30 16.79
CA ASP A 15 14.70 -16.99 18.08
C ASP A 15 13.32 -16.91 18.77
N SER A 16 12.76 -18.07 19.14
CA SER A 16 11.41 -18.23 19.68
C SER A 16 11.14 -17.48 21.00
N THR A 17 12.20 -17.05 21.69
CA THR A 17 12.12 -16.37 22.98
C THR A 17 11.70 -14.90 22.86
N THR A 18 11.99 -14.25 21.73
CA THR A 18 11.69 -12.83 21.47
C THR A 18 10.21 -12.60 21.10
N ALA A 19 9.55 -13.62 20.54
CA ALA A 19 8.15 -13.55 20.12
C ALA A 19 7.17 -13.52 21.31
N ALA A 20 7.47 -14.26 22.39
CA ALA A 20 6.60 -14.33 23.56
C ALA A 20 6.66 -13.05 24.41
N LEU A 21 7.85 -12.46 24.57
CA LEU A 21 8.03 -11.17 25.26
C LEU A 21 7.37 -10.01 24.48
N ARG A 22 7.32 -10.08 23.14
CA ARG A 22 6.60 -9.12 22.29
C ARG A 22 5.08 -9.18 22.47
N GLN A 23 4.48 -10.37 22.55
CA GLN A 23 3.02 -10.48 22.73
C GLN A 23 2.54 -9.99 24.11
N GLU A 24 3.31 -10.21 25.17
CA GLU A 24 2.93 -9.75 26.52
C GLU A 24 2.98 -8.21 26.64
N GLN A 25 3.85 -7.54 25.88
CA GLN A 25 3.90 -6.08 25.82
C GLN A 25 2.74 -5.51 24.98
N LEU A 26 2.39 -6.13 23.85
CA LEU A 26 1.26 -5.70 23.00
C LEU A 26 -0.09 -5.73 23.74
N GLY A 27 -0.31 -6.69 24.64
CA GLY A 27 -1.55 -6.77 25.44
C GLY A 27 -1.71 -5.65 26.48
N LYS A 28 -0.63 -4.95 26.84
CA LYS A 28 -0.65 -3.85 27.83
C LYS A 28 -0.92 -2.48 27.20
N TRP A 29 -0.76 -2.33 25.87
CA TRP A 29 -0.78 -1.04 25.16
C TRP A 29 -2.13 -0.72 24.51
N TRP A 30 -3.06 -1.68 24.41
CA TRP A 30 -4.38 -1.52 23.78
C TRP A 30 -5.40 -0.68 24.57
N LYS A 31 -4.93 0.27 25.39
CA LYS A 31 -5.79 1.25 26.07
C LYS A 31 -5.13 2.63 26.02
N SER A 32 -5.24 3.29 24.88
CA SER A 32 -5.07 4.73 24.80
C SER A 32 -6.05 5.31 23.77
N THR A 33 -6.77 6.34 24.21
CA THR A 33 -7.66 7.20 23.44
C THR A 33 -6.84 8.38 22.92
N ASP A 34 -6.54 8.43 21.63
CA ASP A 34 -5.81 9.53 20.97
C ASP A 34 -6.26 9.64 19.49
N PRO A 35 -6.00 10.75 18.76
CA PRO A 35 -6.90 11.31 17.75
C PRO A 35 -6.92 10.56 16.42
N THR A 36 -6.11 9.51 16.27
CA THR A 36 -6.13 8.57 15.14
C THR A 36 -7.48 7.84 15.05
N ASP A 37 -8.19 7.72 16.18
CA ASP A 37 -9.56 7.21 16.23
C ASP A 37 -10.51 8.04 15.38
N ALA A 38 -10.29 9.35 15.23
CA ALA A 38 -11.21 10.18 14.45
C ALA A 38 -11.25 9.80 12.96
N ALA A 39 -10.15 9.35 12.34
CA ALA A 39 -10.16 8.97 10.92
C ALA A 39 -10.76 7.57 10.66
N ILE A 40 -10.74 6.70 11.67
CA ILE A 40 -11.32 5.35 11.63
C ILE A 40 -12.80 5.41 12.06
N GLU A 41 -13.17 6.23 13.04
CA GLU A 41 -14.54 6.40 13.56
C GLU A 41 -15.42 7.35 12.74
N SER A 42 -14.85 8.33 12.03
CA SER A 42 -15.64 9.34 11.30
C SER A 42 -16.28 8.86 10.00
N GLY A 43 -16.04 7.62 9.56
CA GLY A 43 -16.61 7.14 8.31
C GLY A 43 -16.23 8.00 7.10
N ILE A 44 -15.08 8.69 7.12
CA ILE A 44 -14.58 9.57 6.04
C ILE A 44 -14.49 8.83 4.68
N TRP A 45 -14.41 7.51 4.69
CA TRP A 45 -14.45 6.69 3.48
C TRP A 45 -15.87 6.51 2.89
N ASN A 46 -16.91 6.57 3.74
CA ASN A 46 -18.31 6.29 3.41
C ASN A 46 -19.20 7.55 3.31
N SER A 47 -18.73 8.72 3.72
CA SER A 47 -19.50 9.96 3.55
C SER A 47 -19.53 10.37 2.08
N ARG A 48 -20.68 10.16 1.41
CA ARG A 48 -21.08 10.99 0.27
C ARG A 48 -21.10 12.45 0.73
N PRO A 49 -20.81 13.44 -0.14
CA PRO A 49 -21.15 14.81 0.20
C PRO A 49 -22.66 14.87 0.41
N ALA A 50 -23.09 14.91 1.67
CA ALA A 50 -24.24 15.71 1.99
C ALA A 50 -23.79 17.16 1.77
N ASP A 51 -24.65 17.96 1.15
CA ASP A 51 -24.54 19.42 1.09
C ASP A 51 -24.63 20.01 2.50
N ASP A 52 -23.69 19.65 3.38
CA ASP A 52 -23.46 20.35 4.61
C ASP A 52 -22.62 21.57 4.23
N GLU A 53 -23.33 22.65 3.93
CA GLU A 53 -22.86 24.03 4.06
C GLU A 53 -22.36 24.23 5.50
N LYS A 54 -21.22 23.64 5.85
CA LYS A 54 -20.39 24.19 6.92
C LYS A 54 -19.81 25.47 6.35
N GLU A 55 -20.21 26.58 6.97
CA GLU A 55 -19.53 27.86 6.81
C GLU A 55 -18.02 27.59 6.77
N VAL A 56 -17.42 27.95 5.65
CA VAL A 56 -15.97 27.96 5.46
C VAL A 56 -15.45 28.97 6.48
N GLU A 57 -15.09 28.48 7.68
CA GLU A 57 -14.22 29.22 8.58
C GLU A 57 -12.97 29.60 7.79
N ALA A 58 -12.60 30.86 7.93
CA ALA A 58 -11.70 31.63 7.08
C ALA A 58 -10.65 30.80 6.33
N THR A 59 -10.61 30.98 5.00
CA THR A 59 -9.44 30.67 4.19
C THR A 59 -8.17 31.03 4.95
N PRO A 60 -7.20 30.10 5.13
CA PRO A 60 -5.91 30.44 5.70
C PRO A 60 -5.39 31.70 5.00
N GLU A 61 -4.90 32.67 5.77
CA GLU A 61 -4.33 33.90 5.21
C GLU A 61 -3.44 33.56 4.01
N ALA A 62 -3.76 34.14 2.85
CA ALA A 62 -3.03 33.89 1.63
C ALA A 62 -1.56 34.26 1.87
N CYS A 63 -0.70 33.25 1.87
CA CYS A 63 0.73 33.42 2.01
C CYS A 63 1.32 33.74 0.63
N ASP A 64 1.77 34.98 0.45
CA ASP A 64 2.26 35.48 -0.85
C ASP A 64 3.54 34.77 -1.36
N ASN A 65 4.15 33.90 -0.54
CA ASN A 65 5.43 33.24 -0.84
C ASN A 65 5.29 31.78 -1.34
N THR A 66 4.07 31.27 -1.55
CA THR A 66 3.89 29.90 -2.06
C THR A 66 4.15 29.82 -3.58
N PRO A 67 4.86 28.79 -4.08
CA PRO A 67 5.11 28.65 -5.51
C PRO A 67 3.83 28.34 -6.30
N ASP A 68 3.72 28.91 -7.50
CA ASP A 68 2.61 28.62 -8.43
C ASP A 68 2.61 27.15 -8.89
N ILE A 69 3.78 26.53 -8.99
CA ILE A 69 3.96 25.14 -9.42
C ILE A 69 4.80 24.38 -8.38
N ILE A 70 4.19 23.35 -7.79
CA ILE A 70 4.80 22.46 -6.81
C ILE A 70 5.69 21.44 -7.54
N GLN A 71 6.96 21.38 -7.17
CA GLN A 71 7.93 20.43 -7.72
C GLN A 71 7.95 19.17 -6.86
N VAL A 72 7.59 18.03 -7.45
CA VAL A 72 7.55 16.74 -6.75
C VAL A 72 8.48 15.74 -7.43
N ALA A 73 9.28 15.03 -6.63
CA ALA A 73 10.08 13.90 -7.09
C ALA A 73 9.66 12.62 -6.37
N ILE A 74 9.37 11.55 -7.11
CA ILE A 74 9.25 10.19 -6.57
C ILE A 74 10.56 9.45 -6.81
N LEU A 75 11.12 8.86 -5.77
CA LEU A 75 12.36 8.07 -5.81
C LEU A 75 12.10 6.63 -5.35
N GLU A 76 12.11 5.72 -6.31
CA GLU A 76 12.01 4.27 -6.11
C GLU A 76 13.37 3.61 -6.38
N THR A 77 13.90 2.87 -5.39
CA THR A 77 15.27 2.32 -5.45
C THR A 77 15.37 0.81 -5.17
N VAL A 78 14.29 0.17 -4.73
CA VAL A 78 14.25 -1.23 -4.29
C VAL A 78 13.89 -2.18 -5.44
N ARG A 79 13.47 -1.63 -6.58
CA ARG A 79 12.90 -2.32 -7.74
C ARG A 79 11.75 -3.24 -7.30
N ALA A 80 10.87 -2.70 -6.49
CA ALA A 80 9.70 -3.37 -5.93
C ALA A 80 8.50 -2.42 -5.87
N HIS A 81 7.30 -2.97 -5.68
CA HIS A 81 6.10 -2.18 -5.39
C HIS A 81 5.62 -1.24 -6.51
N ASP A 82 5.70 -1.67 -7.77
CA ASP A 82 5.24 -0.86 -8.91
C ASP A 82 3.76 -0.44 -8.78
N GLU A 83 2.93 -1.20 -8.06
CA GLU A 83 1.55 -0.84 -7.77
C GLU A 83 1.43 0.42 -6.88
N VAL A 84 2.39 0.62 -5.98
CA VAL A 84 2.45 1.81 -5.12
C VAL A 84 2.95 3.00 -5.93
N ASP A 85 3.98 2.82 -6.76
CA ASP A 85 4.44 3.84 -7.70
C ASP A 85 3.31 4.29 -8.65
N ALA A 86 2.54 3.34 -9.19
CA ALA A 86 1.40 3.61 -10.06
C ALA A 86 0.37 4.52 -9.38
N ALA A 87 -0.03 4.18 -8.15
CA ALA A 87 -0.98 4.96 -7.38
C ALA A 87 -0.46 6.36 -7.04
N LEU A 88 0.83 6.46 -6.68
CA LEU A 88 1.49 7.74 -6.39
C LEU A 88 1.54 8.63 -7.63
N VAL A 89 2.04 8.11 -8.76
CA VAL A 89 2.08 8.83 -10.04
C VAL A 89 0.69 9.31 -10.42
N HIS A 90 -0.31 8.43 -10.33
CA HIS A 90 -1.69 8.79 -10.65
C HIS A 90 -2.20 9.94 -9.76
N SER A 91 -2.08 9.80 -8.44
CA SER A 91 -2.67 10.76 -7.50
C SER A 91 -1.94 12.11 -7.48
N ILE A 92 -0.62 12.09 -7.64
CA ILE A 92 0.26 13.28 -7.61
C ILE A 92 0.21 14.03 -8.94
N ALA A 93 0.32 13.34 -10.08
CA ALA A 93 0.27 14.00 -11.39
C ALA A 93 -1.15 14.44 -11.80
N SER A 94 -2.19 14.03 -11.05
CA SER A 94 -3.55 14.54 -11.20
C SER A 94 -3.74 15.95 -10.61
N GLN A 95 -2.80 16.45 -9.82
CA GLN A 95 -2.91 17.79 -9.24
C GLN A 95 -2.63 18.86 -10.31
N PRO A 96 -3.45 19.91 -10.40
CA PRO A 96 -3.37 20.89 -11.49
C PRO A 96 -2.10 21.74 -11.49
N ASN A 97 -1.44 21.89 -10.34
CA ASN A 97 -0.28 22.73 -10.14
C ASN A 97 0.98 21.93 -9.73
N VAL A 98 1.04 20.64 -10.06
CA VAL A 98 2.20 19.79 -9.76
C VAL A 98 3.01 19.50 -11.01
N ASN A 99 4.34 19.63 -10.90
CA ASN A 99 5.29 19.09 -11.85
C ASN A 99 5.98 17.86 -11.22
N LEU A 100 5.59 16.67 -11.67
CA LEU A 100 6.10 15.40 -11.15
C LEU A 100 7.28 14.87 -11.98
N THR A 101 8.35 14.45 -11.31
CA THR A 101 9.40 13.60 -11.87
C THR A 101 9.47 12.25 -11.14
N LEU A 102 9.41 11.15 -11.89
CA LEU A 102 9.57 9.79 -11.39
C LEU A 102 10.97 9.27 -11.67
N TYR A 103 11.65 8.82 -10.62
CA TYR A 103 12.91 8.09 -10.68
C TYR A 103 12.67 6.65 -10.21
N GLN A 104 12.99 5.65 -11.04
CA GLN A 104 12.68 4.26 -10.76
C GLN A 104 13.83 3.33 -11.16
N SER A 105 14.23 2.44 -10.25
CA SER A 105 15.36 1.50 -10.43
C SER A 105 15.13 0.53 -11.60
N GLY A 106 13.87 0.36 -11.99
CA GLY A 106 13.49 -0.09 -13.32
C GLY A 106 12.10 -0.70 -13.34
N ALA A 107 11.30 -0.33 -14.34
CA ALA A 107 9.96 -0.86 -14.54
C ALA A 107 9.96 -2.40 -14.62
N ARG A 108 9.09 -3.05 -13.83
CA ARG A 108 8.89 -4.50 -13.89
C ARG A 108 7.56 -4.82 -14.56
N TYR A 109 7.51 -5.97 -15.23
CA TYR A 109 6.27 -6.55 -15.78
C TYR A 109 5.47 -5.58 -16.67
N GLY A 110 6.12 -4.62 -17.31
CA GLY A 110 5.44 -3.62 -18.15
C GLY A 110 4.70 -2.53 -17.37
N SER A 111 5.09 -2.21 -16.13
CA SER A 111 4.46 -1.17 -15.30
C SER A 111 4.44 0.20 -15.96
N GLU A 112 5.39 0.50 -16.86
CA GLU A 112 5.40 1.74 -17.64
C GLU A 112 4.14 1.90 -18.49
N LYS A 113 3.55 0.80 -18.95
CA LYS A 113 2.29 0.85 -19.73
C LYS A 113 1.12 1.29 -18.88
N ILE A 114 1.10 0.95 -17.58
CA ILE A 114 0.09 1.43 -16.65
C ILE A 114 0.25 2.95 -16.49
N PHE A 115 1.47 3.42 -16.20
CA PHE A 115 1.72 4.84 -15.97
C PHE A 115 1.33 5.70 -17.18
N HIS A 116 1.67 5.24 -18.39
CA HIS A 116 1.28 5.91 -19.63
C HIS A 116 -0.23 5.89 -19.91
N ALA A 117 -0.93 4.83 -19.50
CA ALA A 117 -2.37 4.70 -19.71
C ALA A 117 -3.18 5.74 -18.91
N PHE A 118 -2.61 6.34 -17.85
CA PHE A 118 -3.27 7.41 -17.11
C PHE A 118 -3.47 8.69 -17.92
N GLY A 119 -2.65 8.91 -18.97
CA GLY A 119 -2.72 10.13 -19.78
C GLY A 119 -2.33 11.41 -19.02
N LEU A 120 -1.59 11.28 -17.91
CA LEU A 120 -1.15 12.38 -17.05
C LEU A 120 0.21 12.93 -17.49
N ASN A 121 0.44 14.21 -17.22
CA ASN A 121 1.71 14.87 -17.54
C ASN A 121 2.71 14.73 -16.39
N TYR A 122 3.76 13.93 -16.60
CA TYR A 122 4.89 13.79 -15.67
C TYR A 122 6.17 13.44 -16.46
N THR A 123 7.33 13.61 -15.84
CA THR A 123 8.62 13.23 -16.41
C THR A 123 9.09 11.89 -15.83
N GLY A 124 9.46 10.91 -16.67
CA GLY A 124 10.05 9.64 -16.24
C GLY A 124 9.39 8.39 -16.83
N PRO A 125 9.77 7.18 -16.38
CA PRO A 125 10.75 6.92 -15.33
C PRO A 125 12.19 7.28 -15.76
N LEU A 126 12.91 7.98 -14.88
CA LEU A 126 14.35 8.25 -14.99
C LEU A 126 15.15 7.30 -14.08
N ASN A 127 16.46 7.19 -14.24
CA ASN A 127 17.28 6.35 -13.36
C ASN A 127 17.45 7.03 -11.98
N PRO A 128 17.30 6.33 -10.84
CA PRO A 128 17.54 6.88 -9.50
C PRO A 128 18.92 7.51 -9.31
N ASP A 129 19.94 7.02 -10.02
CA ASP A 129 21.28 7.62 -9.98
C ASP A 129 21.32 9.02 -10.59
N ASP A 130 20.37 9.34 -11.48
CA ASP A 130 20.24 10.69 -12.06
C ASP A 130 19.70 11.68 -11.04
N PHE A 131 18.90 11.25 -10.04
CA PHE A 131 18.35 12.16 -9.02
C PHE A 131 19.47 12.90 -8.28
N MET A 132 19.48 14.23 -8.38
CA MET A 132 20.54 15.09 -7.82
C MET A 132 21.96 14.72 -8.30
N GLY A 133 22.09 14.14 -9.51
CA GLY A 133 23.36 13.90 -10.18
C GLY A 133 24.11 15.21 -10.48
N THR A 134 25.44 15.13 -10.53
CA THR A 134 26.37 16.28 -10.36
C THR A 134 26.20 17.46 -11.32
N ASP A 135 25.53 17.30 -12.47
CA ASP A 135 25.58 18.31 -13.54
C ASP A 135 24.27 18.51 -14.35
N LYS A 136 23.14 17.90 -13.97
CA LYS A 136 21.93 17.87 -14.85
C LYS A 136 20.57 18.17 -14.21
N HIS A 137 20.45 18.29 -12.89
CA HIS A 137 19.21 18.75 -12.27
C HIS A 137 19.34 20.20 -11.80
N THR A 138 18.49 21.05 -12.34
CA THR A 138 18.42 22.47 -11.99
C THR A 138 17.33 22.79 -10.96
N THR A 139 16.45 21.84 -10.65
CA THR A 139 15.27 22.10 -9.80
C THR A 139 15.27 21.18 -8.59
N ILE A 140 15.32 21.79 -7.41
CA ILE A 140 15.16 21.13 -6.10
C ILE A 140 13.65 20.89 -5.89
N PRO A 141 13.22 19.68 -5.50
CA PRO A 141 11.80 19.41 -5.27
C PRO A 141 11.33 20.07 -3.96
N ASP A 142 10.08 20.56 -3.95
CA ASP A 142 9.37 20.94 -2.74
C ASP A 142 9.02 19.70 -1.91
N PHE A 143 8.67 18.59 -2.59
CA PHE A 143 8.40 17.30 -1.98
C PHE A 143 9.22 16.18 -2.61
N LEU A 144 9.94 15.43 -1.77
CA LEU A 144 10.58 14.18 -2.14
C LEU A 144 9.78 13.01 -1.56
N VAL A 145 9.21 12.16 -2.43
CA VAL A 145 8.52 10.94 -2.04
C VAL A 145 9.48 9.76 -2.16
N LEU A 146 9.71 9.04 -1.06
CA LEU A 146 10.45 7.77 -1.08
C LEU A 146 9.44 6.61 -1.07
N THR A 147 9.40 5.79 -2.13
CA THR A 147 8.39 4.71 -2.24
C THR A 147 8.58 3.65 -1.16
N THR A 148 9.81 3.29 -0.79
CA THR A 148 10.07 2.34 0.30
C THR A 148 11.10 2.94 1.23
N SER A 149 10.66 3.91 2.01
CA SER A 149 11.53 4.82 2.78
C SER A 149 12.39 4.09 3.79
N GLU A 150 11.84 3.06 4.42
CA GLU A 150 12.56 2.20 5.35
C GLU A 150 13.73 1.47 4.67
N LEU A 151 13.86 1.49 3.35
CA LEU A 151 15.05 1.01 2.64
C LEU A 151 15.81 2.15 1.95
N ALA A 152 15.09 3.08 1.31
CA ALA A 152 15.64 4.15 0.49
C ALA A 152 16.52 5.14 1.26
N LEU A 153 16.20 5.44 2.52
CA LEU A 153 16.98 6.38 3.36
C LEU A 153 18.47 6.01 3.43
N ARG A 154 18.78 4.71 3.42
CA ARG A 154 20.16 4.21 3.49
C ARG A 154 20.90 4.18 2.16
N GLN A 155 20.19 4.26 1.06
CA GLN A 155 20.79 4.11 -0.27
C GLN A 155 21.29 5.44 -0.82
N ALA A 156 20.77 6.58 -0.34
CA ALA A 156 21.14 7.91 -0.80
C ALA A 156 21.41 8.96 0.31
N PRO A 157 22.09 8.62 1.42
CA PRO A 157 22.17 9.50 2.60
C PRO A 157 22.74 10.88 2.30
N LYS A 158 23.83 10.97 1.52
CA LYS A 158 24.44 12.27 1.15
C LYS A 158 23.52 13.20 0.37
N ARG A 159 22.65 12.64 -0.49
CA ARG A 159 21.70 13.44 -1.28
C ARG A 159 20.60 13.97 -0.38
N LEU A 160 20.11 13.13 0.53
CA LEU A 160 19.10 13.50 1.52
C LEU A 160 19.64 14.55 2.50
N GLU A 161 20.86 14.38 3.02
CA GLU A 161 21.55 15.37 3.85
C GLU A 161 21.66 16.73 3.14
N ALA A 162 22.00 16.73 1.84
CA ALA A 162 22.12 17.95 1.05
C ALA A 162 20.77 18.65 0.81
N LEU A 163 19.67 17.91 0.70
CA LEU A 163 18.32 18.49 0.60
C LEU A 163 17.86 19.04 1.95
N LEU A 164 18.07 18.29 3.02
CA LEU A 164 17.74 18.72 4.38
C LEU A 164 18.49 20.01 4.75
N ALA A 165 19.79 20.09 4.45
CA ALA A 165 20.61 21.26 4.72
C ALA A 165 20.14 22.54 3.98
N GLN A 166 19.37 22.40 2.90
CA GLN A 166 18.79 23.54 2.19
C GLN A 166 17.47 24.03 2.83
N GLY A 167 16.78 23.17 3.59
CA GLY A 167 15.51 23.51 4.24
C GLY A 167 14.36 23.80 3.29
N LYS A 168 14.44 23.31 2.04
CA LYS A 168 13.46 23.61 0.96
C LYS A 168 12.71 22.39 0.42
N THR A 169 12.92 21.23 1.02
CA THR A 169 12.31 19.97 0.58
C THR A 169 11.68 19.29 1.77
N ARG A 170 10.40 18.97 1.69
CA ARG A 170 9.73 18.07 2.63
C ARG A 170 9.85 16.63 2.14
N LEU A 171 10.08 15.72 3.07
CA LEU A 171 10.17 14.29 2.83
C LEU A 171 8.80 13.63 3.06
N ILE A 172 8.32 12.91 2.06
CA ILE A 172 7.14 12.04 2.17
C ILE A 172 7.64 10.60 2.21
N CYS A 173 7.41 9.98 3.35
CA CYS A 173 7.93 8.68 3.68
C CYS A 173 6.84 7.60 3.49
N ILE A 174 6.85 6.88 2.37
CA ILE A 174 5.90 5.78 2.14
C ILE A 174 6.37 4.56 2.95
N VAL A 175 5.45 3.99 3.74
CA VAL A 175 5.72 2.92 4.71
C VAL A 175 5.12 1.60 4.25
N HIS A 176 5.98 0.62 3.91
CA HIS A 176 5.55 -0.75 3.59
C HIS A 176 5.56 -1.65 4.84
N HIS A 177 6.54 -1.44 5.72
CA HIS A 177 6.77 -2.18 6.96
C HIS A 177 6.78 -1.23 8.16
N ALA A 178 5.66 -1.12 8.88
CA ALA A 178 5.56 -0.20 10.01
C ALA A 178 6.47 -0.60 11.18
N ASP A 179 6.80 -1.88 11.31
CA ASP A 179 7.63 -2.43 12.38
C ASP A 179 9.12 -2.16 12.23
N HIS A 180 9.61 -1.89 11.02
CA HIS A 180 11.00 -1.50 10.79
C HIS A 180 11.33 -0.15 11.46
N TRP A 181 10.33 0.70 11.73
CA TRP A 181 10.52 2.00 12.40
C TRP A 181 10.74 1.89 13.91
N ALA A 182 10.66 0.68 14.46
CA ALA A 182 11.11 0.40 15.82
C ALA A 182 12.64 0.16 15.91
N GLU A 183 13.31 -0.09 14.78
CA GLU A 183 14.75 -0.35 14.71
C GLU A 183 15.54 0.95 14.94
N GLU A 184 16.53 0.92 15.83
CA GLU A 184 17.34 2.10 16.19
C GLU A 184 18.02 2.73 14.98
N GLU A 185 18.55 1.90 14.08
CA GLU A 185 19.26 2.42 12.94
C GLU A 185 18.29 3.10 11.94
N ARG A 186 16.99 2.78 11.94
CA ARG A 186 15.99 3.48 11.12
C ARG A 186 15.53 4.79 11.76
N LYS A 187 15.43 4.82 13.08
CA LYS A 187 15.19 6.06 13.83
C LYS A 187 16.33 7.04 13.63
N ALA A 188 17.58 6.58 13.73
CA ALA A 188 18.77 7.40 13.50
C ALA A 188 18.80 8.00 12.08
N ASP A 189 18.46 7.21 11.06
CA ASP A 189 18.41 7.66 9.67
C ASP A 189 17.38 8.79 9.44
N ILE A 190 16.25 8.78 10.18
CA ILE A 190 15.13 9.70 9.96
C ILE A 190 15.07 10.87 10.93
N ARG A 191 15.72 10.75 12.09
CA ARG A 191 15.75 11.77 13.15
C ARG A 191 16.03 13.19 12.65
N PRO A 192 17.03 13.44 11.77
CA PRO A 192 17.30 14.79 11.29
C PRO A 192 16.11 15.45 10.56
N TRP A 193 15.31 14.66 9.86
CA TRP A 193 14.13 15.15 9.14
C TRP A 193 12.94 15.41 10.06
N VAL A 194 12.77 14.56 11.09
CA VAL A 194 11.74 14.72 12.12
C VAL A 194 12.04 15.93 13.01
N ASP A 195 13.29 16.08 13.47
CA ASP A 195 13.73 17.23 14.28
C ASP A 195 13.56 18.56 13.52
N ALA A 196 13.73 18.54 12.19
CA ALA A 196 13.49 19.70 11.33
C ALA A 196 12.00 19.96 10.99
N ASN A 197 11.08 19.09 11.41
CA ASN A 197 9.65 19.12 11.01
C ASN A 197 9.45 19.08 9.47
N MET A 198 10.35 18.40 8.77
CA MET A 198 10.41 18.33 7.30
C MET A 198 10.00 16.96 6.76
N ILE A 199 9.17 16.23 7.50
CA ILE A 199 8.73 14.89 7.12
C ILE A 199 7.27 14.63 7.45
N GLU A 200 6.64 13.80 6.62
CA GLU A 200 5.39 13.10 6.94
C GLU A 200 5.46 11.64 6.47
N PHE A 201 4.73 10.78 7.16
CA PHE A 201 4.63 9.35 6.87
C PHE A 201 3.32 9.02 6.18
N TRP A 202 3.38 8.29 5.08
CA TRP A 202 2.21 7.82 4.35
C TRP A 202 2.19 6.30 4.42
N THR A 203 1.24 5.78 5.18
CA THR A 203 1.03 4.34 5.36
C THR A 203 0.03 3.81 4.33
N LEU A 204 0.18 2.54 3.97
CA LEU A 204 -0.64 1.93 2.91
C LEU A 204 -2.02 1.42 3.38
N SER A 205 -2.31 1.48 4.68
CA SER A 205 -3.58 1.01 5.27
C SER A 205 -3.80 1.58 6.68
N PRO A 206 -5.05 1.73 7.16
CA PRO A 206 -5.34 2.25 8.50
C PRO A 206 -4.64 1.50 9.65
N HIS A 207 -4.62 0.16 9.60
CA HIS A 207 -3.98 -0.62 10.67
C HIS A 207 -2.47 -0.36 10.77
N THR A 208 -1.77 -0.20 9.64
CA THR A 208 -0.34 0.10 9.65
C THR A 208 -0.06 1.54 10.11
N ALA A 209 -0.99 2.48 9.87
CA ALA A 209 -0.95 3.82 10.44
C ALA A 209 -1.03 3.78 11.97
N ALA A 210 -1.99 3.03 12.50
CA ALA A 210 -2.18 2.86 13.95
C ALA A 210 -0.95 2.21 14.60
N PHE A 211 -0.40 1.17 13.96
CA PHE A 211 0.82 0.53 14.43
C PHE A 211 2.03 1.49 14.41
N LEU A 212 2.20 2.23 13.31
CA LEU A 212 3.28 3.21 13.18
C LEU A 212 3.15 4.32 14.23
N SER A 213 1.95 4.84 14.45
CA SER A 213 1.68 5.86 15.47
C SER A 213 2.13 5.41 16.86
N ASN A 214 1.76 4.19 17.26
CA ASN A 214 2.23 3.59 18.52
C ASN A 214 3.75 3.37 18.55
N THR A 215 4.36 3.05 17.41
CA THR A 215 5.81 2.86 17.29
C THR A 215 6.56 4.18 17.46
N ILE A 216 6.07 5.25 16.84
CA ILE A 216 6.63 6.61 16.91
C ILE A 216 6.46 7.18 18.32
N ALA A 217 5.30 6.99 18.95
CA ALA A 217 5.07 7.40 20.34
C ALA A 217 6.02 6.72 21.36
N ALA A 218 6.63 5.59 20.96
CA ALA A 218 7.59 4.86 21.78
C ALA A 218 9.05 5.24 21.50
N TRP A 219 9.34 6.19 20.61
CA TRP A 219 10.72 6.54 20.23
C TRP A 219 11.57 7.04 21.40
N ASP A 220 10.98 7.73 22.38
CA ASP A 220 11.64 8.26 23.58
C ASP A 220 12.09 7.17 24.57
N SER A 221 11.58 5.94 24.40
CA SER A 221 11.69 4.90 25.44
C SER A 221 12.96 4.04 25.38
N ASN A 222 13.89 4.32 24.46
CA ASN A 222 15.10 3.51 24.27
C ASN A 222 16.36 4.08 24.93
N ALA A 223 17.14 3.20 25.56
CA ALA A 223 18.02 3.52 26.68
C ALA A 223 19.45 3.99 26.31
N ASP A 224 19.90 3.80 25.08
CA ASP A 224 21.29 4.07 24.69
C ASP A 224 21.50 5.51 24.19
N GLU A 225 20.55 6.06 23.43
CA GLU A 225 20.49 7.47 23.04
C GLU A 225 19.03 7.94 23.01
N PRO A 226 18.48 8.42 24.15
CA PRO A 226 17.09 8.84 24.19
C PRO A 226 16.85 9.98 23.19
N TRP A 227 15.78 9.83 22.40
CA TRP A 227 15.23 10.92 21.62
C TRP A 227 14.26 11.68 22.52
N ASP A 228 14.78 12.67 23.25
CA ASP A 228 13.98 13.41 24.22
C ASP A 228 12.86 14.20 23.51
N ASN A 229 11.60 13.76 23.67
CA ASN A 229 10.39 14.41 23.13
C ASN A 229 10.49 14.74 21.62
N PRO A 230 10.60 13.74 20.72
CA PRO A 230 10.60 13.94 19.30
C PRO A 230 9.31 14.62 18.86
N PRO A 231 9.37 15.55 17.88
CA PRO A 231 8.18 15.98 17.18
C PRO A 231 7.40 14.77 16.67
N ALA A 232 6.07 14.80 16.77
CA ALA A 232 5.21 13.78 16.20
C ALA A 232 4.94 14.13 14.72
N PRO A 233 5.62 13.49 13.75
CA PRO A 233 5.41 13.78 12.34
C PRO A 233 3.98 13.34 11.94
N PRO A 234 3.34 14.04 10.98
CA PRO A 234 2.04 13.61 10.46
C PRO A 234 2.11 12.18 9.92
N ILE A 235 1.10 11.37 10.27
CA ILE A 235 0.91 10.02 9.73
C ILE A 235 -0.41 10.01 8.96
N ARG A 236 -0.32 9.70 7.67
CA ARG A 236 -1.44 9.71 6.73
C ARG A 236 -1.68 8.31 6.17
N VAL A 237 -2.89 8.05 5.69
CA VAL A 237 -3.26 6.78 5.04
C VAL A 237 -3.41 7.00 3.54
N PHE A 238 -2.51 6.46 2.73
CA PHE A 238 -2.56 6.48 1.28
C PHE A 238 -2.77 5.06 0.75
N VAL A 239 -3.96 4.75 0.25
CA VAL A 239 -4.28 3.40 -0.21
C VAL A 239 -3.83 3.25 -1.67
N PRO A 240 -2.94 2.29 -2.02
CA PRO A 240 -2.31 2.25 -3.34
C PRO A 240 -3.22 1.64 -4.42
N ILE A 241 -4.26 2.38 -4.80
CA ILE A 241 -5.22 2.00 -5.86
C ILE A 241 -5.17 3.07 -6.96
N PHE A 242 -5.23 2.62 -8.21
CA PHE A 242 -5.20 3.43 -9.42
C PHE A 242 -6.19 2.86 -10.45
N PRO A 243 -6.64 3.68 -11.41
CA PRO A 243 -7.55 3.19 -12.44
C PRO A 243 -6.79 2.31 -13.44
N ILE A 244 -7.44 1.23 -13.87
CA ILE A 244 -6.95 0.40 -14.97
C ILE A 244 -8.13 -0.02 -15.84
N ASP A 245 -7.93 0.02 -17.15
CA ASP A 245 -8.93 -0.51 -18.09
C ASP A 245 -8.79 -2.04 -18.16
N THR A 246 -9.66 -2.71 -17.41
CA THR A 246 -9.78 -4.18 -17.40
C THR A 246 -10.84 -4.69 -18.37
N ALA A 247 -11.38 -3.84 -19.26
CA ALA A 247 -12.43 -4.21 -20.22
C ALA A 247 -11.96 -5.17 -21.34
N VAL A 248 -10.91 -5.96 -21.09
CA VAL A 248 -10.43 -6.99 -22.00
C VAL A 248 -11.43 -8.15 -22.06
N ASN A 249 -12.44 -7.98 -22.92
CA ASN A 249 -13.29 -9.00 -23.53
C ASN A 249 -13.67 -10.15 -22.59
N THR A 250 -14.47 -9.88 -21.57
CA THR A 250 -15.31 -10.93 -21.00
C THR A 250 -16.40 -11.20 -22.03
N THR A 251 -16.39 -12.37 -22.66
CA THR A 251 -17.45 -12.75 -23.58
C THR A 251 -18.73 -13.00 -22.79
N ALA A 252 -19.92 -12.72 -23.35
CA ALA A 252 -21.19 -12.99 -22.69
C ALA A 252 -21.32 -14.46 -22.21
N THR A 253 -20.62 -15.37 -22.90
CA THR A 253 -20.48 -16.80 -22.55
C THR A 253 -19.68 -17.07 -21.28
N GLU A 254 -18.73 -16.22 -20.91
CA GLU A 254 -17.96 -16.35 -19.65
C GLU A 254 -18.76 -15.83 -18.45
N GLN A 255 -19.71 -14.90 -18.67
CA GLN A 255 -20.62 -14.41 -17.62
C GLN A 255 -21.73 -15.42 -17.29
N GLU A 256 -22.08 -16.31 -18.22
CA GLU A 256 -23.09 -17.35 -18.04
C GLU A 256 -22.52 -18.67 -17.49
N SER A 257 -21.20 -18.81 -17.39
CA SER A 257 -20.60 -20.05 -16.88
C SER A 257 -20.84 -20.20 -15.37
N GLN A 258 -21.09 -21.45 -14.94
CA GLN A 258 -21.10 -21.81 -13.52
C GLN A 258 -19.69 -22.08 -12.99
N ASP A 259 -18.68 -21.90 -13.82
CA ASP A 259 -17.30 -22.17 -13.48
C ASP A 259 -16.80 -21.04 -12.57
N LEU A 260 -16.30 -21.40 -11.39
CA LEU A 260 -15.70 -20.43 -10.50
C LEU A 260 -14.19 -20.54 -10.57
N SER A 261 -13.56 -19.41 -10.84
CA SER A 261 -12.12 -19.26 -10.73
C SER A 261 -11.79 -18.36 -9.53
N PHE A 262 -10.73 -18.71 -8.82
CA PHE A 262 -10.22 -17.95 -7.68
C PHE A 262 -8.78 -17.56 -7.92
N ALA A 263 -8.35 -16.42 -7.40
CA ALA A 263 -6.96 -16.01 -7.47
C ALA A 263 -6.33 -15.90 -6.09
N MET A 264 -5.11 -16.41 -5.94
CA MET A 264 -4.19 -15.96 -4.90
C MET A 264 -3.04 -15.23 -5.59
N GLN A 265 -2.77 -14.00 -5.16
CA GLN A 265 -1.64 -13.23 -5.68
C GLN A 265 -0.53 -13.07 -4.65
N GLY A 266 0.72 -13.13 -5.11
CA GLY A 266 1.93 -12.76 -4.39
C GLY A 266 3.13 -13.60 -4.80
N ASP A 267 4.31 -13.30 -4.23
CA ASP A 267 5.44 -14.23 -4.33
C ASP A 267 5.02 -15.62 -3.82
N TYR A 268 5.54 -16.67 -4.46
CA TYR A 268 5.33 -18.08 -4.11
C TYR A 268 6.10 -18.47 -2.83
N ASP A 269 5.93 -17.66 -1.78
CA ASP A 269 6.59 -17.76 -0.50
C ASP A 269 5.60 -18.25 0.57
N PRO A 270 5.80 -19.46 1.14
CA PRO A 270 4.92 -20.02 2.16
C PRO A 270 4.92 -19.24 3.47
N HIS A 271 5.90 -18.36 3.71
CA HIS A 271 5.90 -17.45 4.86
C HIS A 271 4.93 -16.27 4.66
N ARG A 272 4.56 -15.98 3.42
CA ARG A 272 3.64 -14.89 3.05
C ARG A 272 2.25 -15.40 2.71
N ARG A 273 2.13 -16.63 2.21
CA ARG A 273 0.88 -17.25 1.76
C ARG A 273 0.69 -18.66 2.29
N ASP A 274 -0.49 -18.95 2.81
CA ASP A 274 -0.81 -20.24 3.43
C ASP A 274 -1.24 -21.28 2.39
N TYR A 275 -0.33 -21.61 1.46
CA TYR A 275 -0.60 -22.59 0.41
C TYR A 275 -1.02 -23.95 0.97
N LYS A 276 -0.44 -24.34 2.11
CA LYS A 276 -0.70 -25.65 2.72
C LYS A 276 -2.16 -25.79 3.11
N HIS A 277 -2.67 -24.91 3.97
CA HIS A 277 -4.05 -25.05 4.44
C HIS A 277 -5.06 -24.73 3.33
N ILE A 278 -4.73 -23.82 2.39
CA ILE A 278 -5.59 -23.56 1.23
C ILE A 278 -5.73 -24.81 0.35
N PHE A 279 -4.64 -25.52 0.04
CA PHE A 279 -4.71 -26.74 -0.77
C PHE A 279 -5.42 -27.88 -0.04
N GLU A 280 -5.20 -28.02 1.27
CA GLU A 280 -5.93 -28.99 2.10
C GLU A 280 -7.44 -28.71 2.11
N ARG A 281 -7.85 -27.45 2.28
CA ARG A 281 -9.27 -27.04 2.27
C ARG A 281 -9.91 -27.21 0.89
N LEU A 282 -9.20 -26.85 -0.20
CA LEU A 282 -9.65 -27.12 -1.56
C LEU A 282 -9.89 -28.63 -1.77
N GLY A 283 -8.95 -29.48 -1.33
CA GLY A 283 -9.07 -30.92 -1.45
C GLY A 283 -10.30 -31.47 -0.72
N ASN A 284 -10.53 -31.03 0.52
CA ASN A 284 -11.71 -31.40 1.30
C ASN A 284 -13.01 -30.93 0.64
N PHE A 285 -13.00 -29.70 0.11
CA PHE A 285 -14.14 -29.11 -0.58
C PHE A 285 -14.51 -29.90 -1.83
N LEU A 286 -13.52 -30.29 -2.65
CA LEU A 286 -13.75 -31.10 -3.84
C LEU A 286 -14.24 -32.52 -3.49
N ALA A 287 -13.66 -33.13 -2.46
CA ALA A 287 -14.03 -34.50 -2.03
C ALA A 287 -15.44 -34.58 -1.42
N ALA A 288 -15.95 -33.49 -0.84
CA ALA A 288 -17.29 -33.43 -0.25
C ALA A 288 -18.42 -33.32 -1.30
N ALA A 289 -18.10 -33.16 -2.57
CA ALA A 289 -19.09 -33.04 -3.63
C ALA A 289 -19.59 -34.41 -4.11
N GLU A 290 -20.90 -34.55 -4.33
CA GLU A 290 -21.48 -35.75 -4.96
C GLU A 290 -21.21 -35.85 -6.48
N GLY A 291 -20.44 -34.91 -7.06
CA GLY A 291 -20.04 -34.84 -8.46
C GLY A 291 -18.87 -33.87 -8.69
N GLU A 292 -18.41 -33.73 -9.93
CA GLU A 292 -17.33 -32.78 -10.28
C GLU A 292 -17.77 -31.34 -10.03
N ARG A 293 -16.99 -30.59 -9.25
CA ARG A 293 -17.13 -29.14 -9.10
C ARG A 293 -16.19 -28.45 -10.08
N ASN A 294 -16.74 -27.61 -10.94
CA ASN A 294 -15.93 -26.82 -11.87
C ASN A 294 -15.37 -25.57 -11.16
N VAL A 295 -14.33 -25.79 -10.37
CA VAL A 295 -13.61 -24.75 -9.64
C VAL A 295 -12.15 -24.73 -10.07
N SER A 296 -11.61 -23.57 -10.41
CA SER A 296 -10.17 -23.38 -10.65
C SER A 296 -9.57 -22.40 -9.63
N MET A 297 -8.29 -22.58 -9.33
CA MET A 297 -7.50 -21.67 -8.53
C MET A 297 -6.25 -21.27 -9.29
N HIS A 298 -6.14 -19.99 -9.54
CA HIS A 298 -5.02 -19.34 -10.20
C HIS A 298 -4.07 -18.78 -9.14
N LEU A 299 -2.81 -19.20 -9.20
CA LEU A 299 -1.74 -18.66 -8.38
C LEU A 299 -0.95 -17.70 -9.26
N LEU A 300 -1.14 -16.40 -9.03
CA LEU A 300 -0.50 -15.34 -9.79
C LEU A 300 0.71 -14.83 -9.01
N GLY A 301 1.89 -14.88 -9.60
CA GLY A 301 3.09 -14.47 -8.88
C GLY A 301 4.39 -14.89 -9.50
N GLN A 302 5.40 -15.05 -8.66
CA GLN A 302 6.76 -15.40 -9.06
C GLN A 302 7.48 -16.21 -7.98
N GLY A 303 8.64 -16.75 -8.33
CA GLY A 303 9.48 -17.54 -7.42
C GLY A 303 9.31 -19.05 -7.59
N GLN A 304 9.71 -19.79 -6.56
CA GLN A 304 9.65 -21.25 -6.55
C GLN A 304 8.21 -21.70 -6.30
N ARG A 305 7.63 -22.47 -7.22
CA ARG A 305 6.24 -22.92 -7.09
C ARG A 305 6.06 -23.79 -5.82
N PRO A 306 5.02 -23.55 -5.00
CA PRO A 306 4.65 -24.47 -3.92
C PRO A 306 4.30 -25.85 -4.48
N SER A 307 4.51 -26.89 -3.66
CA SER A 307 4.08 -28.24 -3.99
C SER A 307 2.57 -28.33 -3.93
N VAL A 308 1.94 -28.78 -5.02
CA VAL A 308 0.50 -28.96 -5.13
C VAL A 308 0.16 -30.45 -4.92
N PRO A 309 -0.73 -30.79 -3.96
CA PRO A 309 -1.18 -32.16 -3.76
C PRO A 309 -1.88 -32.76 -5.00
N GLU A 310 -1.67 -34.05 -5.27
CA GLU A 310 -2.22 -34.73 -6.46
C GLU A 310 -3.74 -34.62 -6.57
N ASN A 311 -4.44 -34.65 -5.43
CA ASN A 311 -5.90 -34.60 -5.37
C ASN A 311 -6.50 -33.23 -5.73
N VAL A 312 -5.67 -32.18 -5.85
CA VAL A 312 -6.13 -30.84 -6.29
C VAL A 312 -5.37 -30.34 -7.52
N ALA A 313 -4.39 -31.09 -8.03
CA ALA A 313 -3.47 -30.63 -9.07
C ALA A 313 -4.17 -30.21 -10.38
N SER A 314 -5.28 -30.85 -10.74
CA SER A 314 -6.08 -30.48 -11.92
C SER A 314 -6.85 -29.17 -11.78
N HIS A 315 -6.94 -28.62 -10.57
CA HIS A 315 -7.66 -27.39 -10.26
C HIS A 315 -6.74 -26.20 -10.00
N VAL A 316 -5.42 -26.40 -9.93
CA VAL A 316 -4.45 -25.35 -9.59
C VAL A 316 -3.61 -24.96 -10.81
N PHE A 317 -3.66 -23.69 -11.17
CA PHE A 317 -2.97 -23.11 -12.31
C PHE A 317 -1.94 -22.08 -11.84
N PHE A 318 -0.74 -22.12 -12.42
CA PHE A 318 0.34 -21.19 -12.10
C PHE A 318 0.49 -20.16 -13.21
N ASP A 319 0.07 -18.93 -12.91
CA ASP A 319 0.12 -17.79 -13.81
C ASP A 319 1.31 -16.90 -13.43
N GLN A 320 2.49 -17.37 -13.82
CA GLN A 320 3.77 -16.85 -13.34
C GLN A 320 4.33 -15.73 -14.21
N SER A 321 4.83 -14.66 -13.57
CA SER A 321 5.54 -13.55 -14.23
C SER A 321 4.73 -12.86 -15.35
N LEU A 322 3.41 -12.75 -15.15
CA LEU A 322 2.53 -12.03 -16.07
C LEU A 322 2.94 -10.56 -16.20
N SER A 323 2.68 -9.96 -17.36
CA SER A 323 2.69 -8.49 -17.46
C SER A 323 1.59 -7.93 -16.56
N TYR A 324 1.73 -6.70 -16.05
CA TYR A 324 0.70 -6.13 -15.19
C TYR A 324 -0.67 -6.02 -15.90
N ILE A 325 -0.67 -5.76 -17.21
CA ILE A 325 -1.92 -5.76 -18.00
C ILE A 325 -2.57 -7.14 -18.00
N ASP A 326 -1.80 -8.21 -18.22
CA ASP A 326 -2.33 -9.58 -18.18
C ASP A 326 -2.70 -10.00 -16.76
N PHE A 327 -1.93 -9.57 -15.75
CA PHE A 327 -2.17 -9.83 -14.33
C PHE A 327 -3.51 -9.26 -13.88
N TYR A 328 -3.75 -7.96 -14.09
CA TYR A 328 -5.02 -7.34 -13.73
C TYR A 328 -6.17 -7.79 -14.65
N GLY A 329 -5.88 -8.09 -15.92
CA GLY A 329 -6.85 -8.69 -16.83
C GLY A 329 -7.30 -10.09 -16.41
N LEU A 330 -6.41 -10.90 -15.83
CA LEU A 330 -6.76 -12.21 -15.27
C LEU A 330 -7.52 -12.03 -13.95
N LEU A 331 -7.05 -11.18 -13.05
CA LEU A 331 -7.76 -10.89 -11.79
C LEU A 331 -9.20 -10.44 -12.05
N ALA A 332 -9.42 -9.52 -13.00
CA ALA A 332 -10.75 -9.02 -13.35
C ALA A 332 -11.72 -10.10 -13.88
N LYS A 333 -11.19 -11.28 -14.26
CA LYS A 333 -11.98 -12.42 -14.75
C LYS A 333 -12.23 -13.48 -13.68
N VAL A 334 -11.53 -13.44 -12.54
CA VAL A 334 -11.79 -14.40 -11.48
C VAL A 334 -13.03 -14.03 -10.66
N SER A 335 -13.65 -15.02 -10.04
CA SER A 335 -14.84 -14.83 -9.21
C SER A 335 -14.55 -14.18 -7.86
N ALA A 336 -13.37 -14.47 -7.28
CA ALA A 336 -12.87 -13.76 -6.11
C ALA A 336 -11.36 -13.93 -5.93
N VAL A 337 -10.76 -13.00 -5.18
CA VAL A 337 -9.38 -13.11 -4.69
C VAL A 337 -9.38 -13.68 -3.27
N LEU A 338 -8.55 -14.71 -3.04
CA LEU A 338 -8.27 -15.27 -1.73
C LEU A 338 -6.98 -14.62 -1.18
N PRO A 339 -7.03 -13.84 -0.08
CA PRO A 339 -5.84 -13.20 0.49
C PRO A 339 -4.79 -14.22 0.95
N GLY A 340 -5.26 -15.31 1.59
CA GLY A 340 -4.44 -16.46 1.99
C GLY A 340 -3.23 -16.08 2.86
N PHE A 341 -3.38 -15.14 3.79
CA PHE A 341 -2.26 -14.66 4.62
C PHE A 341 -1.73 -15.76 5.54
N ALA A 342 -0.42 -16.01 5.47
CA ALA A 342 0.27 -16.95 6.37
C ALA A 342 0.68 -16.32 7.73
N SER A 343 0.58 -14.99 7.84
CA SER A 343 1.03 -14.24 9.02
C SER A 343 -0.05 -13.24 9.47
N PRO A 344 -0.31 -13.12 10.79
CA PRO A 344 -1.20 -12.10 11.33
C PRO A 344 -0.65 -10.68 11.18
N GLU A 345 0.64 -10.54 10.82
CA GLU A 345 1.28 -9.23 10.62
C GLU A 345 0.59 -8.41 9.52
N TYR A 346 -0.08 -9.09 8.57
CA TYR A 346 -0.88 -8.45 7.52
C TYR A 346 -2.18 -7.81 8.02
N LEU A 347 -2.48 -7.95 9.31
CA LEU A 347 -3.65 -7.40 9.98
C LEU A 347 -3.26 -6.37 11.05
N ASP A 348 -1.97 -6.14 11.34
CA ASP A 348 -1.53 -5.16 12.33
C ASP A 348 -0.41 -4.21 11.86
N ARG A 349 0.68 -4.70 11.24
CA ARG A 349 1.88 -3.89 10.99
C ARG A 349 2.38 -3.87 9.54
N LYS A 350 1.82 -4.72 8.68
CA LYS A 350 2.24 -4.89 7.28
C LYS A 350 1.07 -4.80 6.32
N ALA A 351 1.17 -3.93 5.30
CA ALA A 351 0.17 -3.90 4.26
C ALA A 351 0.37 -5.05 3.25
N SER A 352 -0.73 -5.65 2.80
CA SER A 352 -0.72 -6.65 1.72
C SER A 352 -1.12 -6.01 0.41
N SER A 353 -0.38 -6.30 -0.68
CA SER A 353 -0.78 -5.89 -2.02
C SER A 353 -1.98 -6.68 -2.57
N SER A 354 -2.37 -7.81 -1.95
CA SER A 354 -3.51 -8.63 -2.40
C SER A 354 -4.83 -7.89 -2.32
N VAL A 355 -5.01 -7.07 -1.28
CA VAL A 355 -6.23 -6.29 -1.06
C VAL A 355 -6.40 -5.18 -2.11
N PRO A 356 -5.44 -4.25 -2.31
CA PRO A 356 -5.56 -3.25 -3.36
C PRO A 356 -5.57 -3.88 -4.75
N ALA A 357 -4.81 -4.95 -5.02
CA ALA A 357 -4.83 -5.60 -6.33
C ALA A 357 -6.23 -6.12 -6.72
N ALA A 358 -6.97 -6.67 -5.77
CA ALA A 358 -8.35 -7.12 -6.00
C ALA A 358 -9.27 -5.94 -6.34
N LEU A 359 -9.17 -4.83 -5.59
CA LEU A 359 -9.96 -3.63 -5.85
C LEU A 359 -9.59 -2.96 -7.19
N ILE A 360 -8.30 -2.84 -7.51
CA ILE A 360 -7.81 -2.34 -8.81
C ILE A 360 -8.42 -3.17 -9.95
N ALA A 361 -8.47 -4.50 -9.80
CA ALA A 361 -9.06 -5.39 -10.78
C ALA A 361 -10.61 -5.36 -10.79
N GLY A 362 -11.25 -4.69 -9.83
CA GLY A 362 -12.71 -4.72 -9.67
C GLY A 362 -13.23 -6.10 -9.28
N THR A 363 -12.43 -6.87 -8.53
CA THR A 363 -12.69 -8.26 -8.16
C THR A 363 -12.94 -8.34 -6.64
N PRO A 364 -14.03 -8.98 -6.19
CA PRO A 364 -14.31 -9.08 -4.77
C PRO A 364 -13.30 -10.00 -4.07
N LEU A 365 -13.00 -9.70 -2.81
CA LEU A 365 -12.17 -10.54 -1.95
C LEU A 365 -13.05 -11.53 -1.19
N VAL A 366 -12.51 -12.69 -0.84
CA VAL A 366 -13.00 -13.44 0.33
C VAL A 366 -12.35 -12.83 1.57
N ALA A 367 -13.16 -12.31 2.48
CA ALA A 367 -12.68 -11.55 3.62
C ALA A 367 -13.43 -11.93 4.89
N ASP A 368 -12.72 -12.00 6.02
CA ASP A 368 -13.35 -12.06 7.34
C ASP A 368 -13.50 -10.65 7.95
N ARG A 369 -14.19 -10.57 9.08
CA ARG A 369 -14.38 -9.31 9.82
C ARG A 369 -13.05 -8.69 10.27
N ARG A 370 -12.01 -9.49 10.50
CA ARG A 370 -10.69 -9.01 10.93
C ARG A 370 -9.97 -8.31 9.78
N LEU A 371 -10.05 -8.84 8.57
CA LEU A 371 -9.55 -8.21 7.36
C LEU A 371 -10.26 -6.88 7.12
N LEU A 372 -11.59 -6.85 7.20
CA LEU A 372 -12.33 -5.59 7.02
C LEU A 372 -11.97 -4.53 8.08
N ALA A 373 -11.73 -4.95 9.32
CA ALA A 373 -11.25 -4.03 10.37
C ALA A 373 -9.84 -3.49 10.08
N ALA A 374 -8.92 -4.34 9.62
CA ALA A 374 -7.55 -3.92 9.31
C ALA A 374 -7.50 -3.03 8.04
N TYR A 375 -8.26 -3.39 7.02
CA TYR A 375 -8.35 -2.69 5.75
C TYR A 375 -9.68 -1.93 5.68
N ALA A 376 -9.91 -1.00 6.61
CA ALA A 376 -11.19 -0.29 6.78
C ALA A 376 -11.64 0.55 5.57
N TYR A 377 -10.81 0.67 4.52
CA TYR A 377 -11.21 1.21 3.22
C TYR A 377 -11.94 0.19 2.33
N VAL A 378 -11.99 -1.09 2.72
CA VAL A 378 -12.71 -2.14 2.01
C VAL A 378 -14.14 -2.20 2.55
N GLU A 379 -15.11 -1.91 1.70
CA GLU A 379 -16.53 -2.00 2.08
C GLU A 379 -17.02 -3.45 2.09
N GLU A 380 -17.90 -3.79 3.02
CA GLU A 380 -18.46 -5.14 3.17
C GLU A 380 -19.23 -5.58 1.91
N GLU A 381 -19.89 -4.64 1.24
CA GLU A 381 -20.61 -4.84 -0.01
C GLU A 381 -19.67 -5.29 -1.12
N SER A 382 -18.39 -4.89 -1.08
CA SER A 382 -17.37 -5.22 -2.08
C SER A 382 -16.70 -6.58 -1.89
N VAL A 383 -17.08 -7.35 -0.85
CA VAL A 383 -16.46 -8.63 -0.53
C VAL A 383 -17.46 -9.77 -0.40
N TRP A 384 -16.95 -10.98 -0.54
CA TRP A 384 -17.59 -12.18 -0.03
C TRP A 384 -17.18 -12.36 1.43
N LEU A 385 -18.02 -11.84 2.33
CA LEU A 385 -17.78 -11.93 3.76
C LEU A 385 -17.86 -13.38 4.23
N GLN A 386 -16.83 -13.84 4.93
CA GLN A 386 -16.77 -15.09 5.65
C GLN A 386 -17.52 -14.96 6.98
N GLU A 387 -18.51 -15.83 7.20
CA GLU A 387 -19.29 -15.86 8.43
C GLU A 387 -18.55 -16.61 9.57
N ASP A 388 -19.03 -16.45 10.79
CA ASP A 388 -18.45 -17.13 11.95
C ASP A 388 -18.45 -18.65 11.77
N GLY A 389 -17.26 -19.25 11.87
CA GLY A 389 -17.05 -20.69 11.72
C GLY A 389 -16.89 -21.16 10.27
N GLU A 390 -17.05 -20.29 9.28
CA GLU A 390 -16.69 -20.59 7.90
C GLU A 390 -15.17 -20.56 7.69
N ASN A 391 -14.70 -21.31 6.70
CA ASN A 391 -13.41 -21.13 6.05
C ASN A 391 -13.60 -20.58 4.62
N GLU A 392 -12.51 -20.26 3.92
CA GLU A 392 -12.57 -19.63 2.60
C GLU A 392 -13.36 -20.48 1.60
N PHE A 393 -13.30 -21.81 1.69
CA PHE A 393 -14.02 -22.70 0.78
C PHE A 393 -15.49 -22.92 1.16
N ASP A 394 -15.91 -22.60 2.38
CA ASP A 394 -17.35 -22.52 2.70
C ASP A 394 -17.96 -21.31 1.98
N VAL A 395 -17.24 -20.18 1.95
CA VAL A 395 -17.59 -18.99 1.15
C VAL A 395 -17.65 -19.33 -0.33
N VAL A 396 -16.64 -20.05 -0.87
CA VAL A 396 -16.67 -20.56 -2.25
C VAL A 396 -17.90 -21.43 -2.52
N GLY A 397 -18.30 -22.27 -1.57
CA GLY A 397 -19.53 -23.07 -1.67
C GLY A 397 -20.79 -22.20 -1.78
N ARG A 398 -20.86 -21.12 -1.01
CA ARG A 398 -21.95 -20.13 -1.13
C ARG A 398 -21.92 -19.39 -2.46
N MET A 399 -20.72 -19.05 -2.95
CA MET A 399 -20.56 -18.42 -4.27
C MET A 399 -21.01 -19.32 -5.42
N LEU A 400 -20.79 -20.64 -5.34
CA LEU A 400 -21.30 -21.60 -6.34
C LEU A 400 -22.83 -21.62 -6.37
N SER A 401 -23.44 -21.37 -5.21
CA SER A 401 -24.90 -21.36 -5.05
C SER A 401 -25.52 -19.99 -5.38
N ALA A 402 -24.70 -18.95 -5.53
CA ALA A 402 -25.15 -17.59 -5.81
C ALA A 402 -25.50 -17.43 -7.30
N SER A 403 -26.46 -16.54 -7.58
CA SER A 403 -26.81 -16.20 -8.96
C SER A 403 -25.67 -15.44 -9.65
N ALA A 404 -25.66 -15.43 -10.99
CA ALA A 404 -24.75 -14.60 -11.76
C ALA A 404 -24.91 -13.10 -11.42
N GLU A 405 -26.14 -12.67 -11.13
CA GLU A 405 -26.45 -11.30 -10.71
C GLU A 405 -25.81 -10.95 -9.36
N GLN A 406 -25.92 -11.82 -8.36
CA GLN A 406 -25.27 -11.61 -7.05
C GLN A 406 -23.74 -11.55 -7.17
N ARG A 407 -23.15 -12.37 -8.05
CA ARG A 407 -21.71 -12.34 -8.34
C ARG A 407 -21.31 -11.03 -9.04
N ALA A 408 -22.10 -10.59 -10.01
CA ALA A 408 -21.86 -9.34 -10.73
C ALA A 408 -21.98 -8.12 -9.79
N GLU A 409 -22.99 -8.09 -8.92
CA GLU A 409 -23.21 -7.04 -7.93
C GLU A 409 -21.98 -6.86 -7.01
N LYS A 410 -21.39 -7.97 -6.53
CA LYS A 410 -20.14 -7.92 -5.74
C LYS A 410 -18.98 -7.29 -6.49
N SER A 411 -18.79 -7.65 -7.76
CA SER A 411 -17.75 -7.05 -8.60
C SER A 411 -18.02 -5.57 -8.91
N GLU A 412 -19.28 -5.17 -9.11
CA GLU A 412 -19.66 -3.77 -9.28
C GLU A 412 -19.39 -2.95 -8.02
N HIS A 413 -19.69 -3.49 -6.83
CA HIS A 413 -19.34 -2.85 -5.56
C HIS A 413 -17.82 -2.71 -5.38
N ALA A 414 -17.04 -3.73 -5.74
CA ALA A 414 -15.57 -3.64 -5.71
C ALA A 414 -15.03 -2.52 -6.62
N LYS A 415 -15.56 -2.40 -7.85
CA LYS A 415 -15.20 -1.31 -8.78
C LYS A 415 -15.60 0.06 -8.23
N ALA A 416 -16.81 0.19 -7.70
CA ALA A 416 -17.29 1.43 -7.11
C ALA A 416 -16.49 1.86 -5.88
N ASN A 417 -16.09 0.91 -5.04
CA ASN A 417 -15.21 1.16 -3.90
C ASN A 417 -13.82 1.63 -4.36
N ALA A 418 -13.23 0.94 -5.34
CA ALA A 418 -11.93 1.34 -5.93
C ALA A 418 -11.98 2.77 -6.47
N GLU A 419 -13.03 3.13 -7.23
CA GLU A 419 -13.20 4.49 -7.76
C GLU A 419 -13.30 5.53 -6.65
N ARG A 420 -14.08 5.27 -5.59
CA ARG A 420 -14.15 6.17 -4.42
C ARG A 420 -12.78 6.39 -3.79
N ILE A 421 -11.98 5.34 -3.65
CA ILE A 421 -10.63 5.42 -3.08
C ILE A 421 -9.70 6.23 -3.99
N ILE A 422 -9.76 6.01 -5.32
CA ILE A 422 -8.95 6.76 -6.30
C ILE A 422 -9.25 8.26 -6.21
N GLN A 423 -10.53 8.64 -6.26
CA GLN A 423 -10.93 10.05 -6.13
C GLN A 423 -10.57 10.62 -4.75
N GLY A 424 -10.72 9.82 -3.69
CA GLY A 424 -10.30 10.17 -2.34
C GLY A 424 -8.79 10.41 -2.23
N ASN A 425 -7.96 9.61 -2.89
CA ASN A 425 -6.51 9.80 -2.94
C ASN A 425 -6.15 11.10 -3.65
N ILE A 426 -6.72 11.38 -4.83
CA ILE A 426 -6.47 12.63 -5.56
C ILE A 426 -6.78 13.84 -4.67
N ARG A 427 -7.97 13.86 -4.06
CA ARG A 427 -8.37 14.97 -3.19
C ARG A 427 -7.40 15.15 -2.02
N ARG A 428 -7.14 14.08 -1.27
CA ARG A 428 -6.29 14.12 -0.06
C ARG A 428 -4.85 14.51 -0.39
N VAL A 429 -4.28 14.02 -1.48
CA VAL A 429 -2.93 14.43 -1.91
C VAL A 429 -2.87 15.95 -2.18
N GLY A 430 -3.90 16.52 -2.81
CA GLY A 430 -3.99 17.97 -3.01
C GLY A 430 -4.06 18.74 -1.69
N GLU A 431 -4.89 18.29 -0.75
CA GLU A 431 -4.99 18.86 0.61
C GLU A 431 -3.63 18.82 1.34
N TRP A 432 -2.97 17.65 1.33
CA TRP A 432 -1.70 17.44 2.03
C TRP A 432 -0.55 18.25 1.42
N PHE A 433 -0.51 18.40 0.10
CA PHE A 433 0.46 19.30 -0.54
C PHE A 433 0.19 20.76 -0.20
N GLY A 434 -1.08 21.18 -0.15
CA GLY A 434 -1.46 22.52 0.30
C GLY A 434 -0.96 22.81 1.72
N GLU A 435 -1.25 21.92 2.67
CA GLU A 435 -0.74 21.99 4.05
C GLU A 435 0.80 22.03 4.09
N GLY A 436 1.45 21.15 3.34
CA GLY A 436 2.90 21.03 3.30
C GLY A 436 3.59 22.26 2.73
N ILE A 437 3.04 22.89 1.68
CA ILE A 437 3.59 24.10 1.07
C ILE A 437 3.45 25.30 2.01
N VAL A 438 2.31 25.46 2.67
CA VAL A 438 2.14 26.53 3.67
C VAL A 438 3.16 26.36 4.79
N ASN A 439 3.34 25.14 5.30
CA ASN A 439 4.34 24.87 6.33
C ASN A 439 5.78 25.07 5.86
N LEU A 440 6.06 24.92 4.56
CA LEU A 440 7.40 25.09 4.01
C LEU A 440 7.76 26.56 3.79
N TYR A 441 6.80 27.38 3.36
CA TYR A 441 7.06 28.75 2.88
C TYR A 441 6.56 29.85 3.81
N CYS A 442 5.73 29.54 4.81
CA CYS A 442 5.01 30.53 5.61
C CYS A 442 5.32 30.48 7.12
N SER A 443 5.99 29.44 7.59
CA SER A 443 6.30 29.23 9.03
C SER A 443 7.45 30.10 9.58
N GLY A 444 7.98 31.06 8.81
CA GLY A 444 9.15 31.86 9.17
C GLY A 444 8.87 33.31 9.58
N GLY A 445 7.62 33.68 9.88
CA GLY A 445 7.21 35.08 10.04
C GLY A 445 7.08 35.65 11.46
N SER A 446 7.40 34.92 12.55
CA SER A 446 7.10 35.41 13.91
C SER A 446 8.29 35.76 14.79
N GLU A 447 9.51 35.85 14.26
CA GLU A 447 10.68 36.28 15.03
C GLU A 447 11.54 37.25 14.21
N GLU A 448 11.24 38.56 14.30
CA GLU A 448 12.20 39.68 14.19
C GLU A 448 11.44 41.03 14.09
N GLU A 449 10.73 41.44 15.16
CA GLU A 449 10.42 42.87 15.41
C GLU A 449 10.33 43.13 16.92
N GLU A 450 11.42 42.91 17.67
CA GLU A 450 11.63 43.61 18.95
C GLU A 450 13.14 43.74 19.22
N GLU A 451 13.79 44.77 18.68
CA GLU A 451 14.85 45.51 19.39
C GLU A 451 14.84 46.97 18.90
N ASP A 452 14.22 47.85 19.71
CA ASP A 452 14.34 49.31 19.70
C ASP A 452 15.58 49.77 20.48
#